data_AF-A0A1Q8W3K8-F1
#
_entry.id   AF-A0A1Q8W3K8-F1
#
_cell.length_a   1.000
_cell.length_b   1.000
_cell.length_c   1.000
_cell.angle_alpha   90.00
_cell.angle_beta   90.00
_cell.angle_gamma   90.00
#
_symmetry.space_group_name_H-M   'P 1'
#
loop_
_entity.id
_entity.type
_entity.pdbx_description
1 polymer ?
#
loop_
_entity_poly.entity_id
_entity_poly.type
_entity_poly.pdbx_seq_one_letter_code
_entity_poly.pdbx_strand_id
1 'polypeptide(L)'
;LVPRALDFDDLVQALVPLLVVRPLLVGSGRVGTGAVAQGADFQISQRADYLERIVGLGTTVDRPLVNTRDEPHTDPQRWRRLHLVAGDANCFDTIAWLKLGMTALVLQVLADGVPAAWRRLRLADPVAQARDVSRDTGLQGVLELADGRRLSALEILEHYLQTVRSHLKDRGRPAPAPTGDPLRPDLAALADGADTEGAETGAILAFWEASLASLRELQAQCAGGHEPGESQGAAGHLEWVAKKQLLDATARRHPGTGGHDVLHAVDLAWSELSPTGRGLAERVPAGVDARGGLSDEVVEAALAEPPTTTRAWLRGRLVSDFPGQVVAAGWHSMVLETGERAQRRLPLTDILSFTRTATAPALKDAVDVVEVLTRLTGERPGDPGRAAEAVTTSATLSGEQT
;
A
#
# COMPACT_ATOMS: atom_id res chain seq x y z
N LEU A 1 5.79 8.23 -0.49
CA LEU A 1 6.71 9.30 -0.01
C LEU A 1 5.88 10.55 0.24
N VAL A 2 6.29 11.41 1.17
CA VAL A 2 5.58 12.67 1.45
C VAL A 2 6.57 13.85 1.44
N PRO A 3 6.15 15.06 1.04
CA PRO A 3 6.99 16.25 1.10
C PRO A 3 7.48 16.50 2.53
N ARG A 4 8.74 16.92 2.69
CA ARG A 4 9.34 17.23 4.00
C ARG A 4 8.66 18.40 4.71
N ALA A 5 8.09 19.32 3.93
CA ALA A 5 7.36 20.48 4.42
C ALA A 5 6.04 20.14 5.12
N LEU A 6 5.52 18.93 4.91
CA LEU A 6 4.31 18.49 5.59
C LEU A 6 4.63 18.17 7.06
N ASP A 7 3.88 18.83 7.96
CA ASP A 7 4.05 18.66 9.40
C ASP A 7 3.71 17.23 9.84
N PHE A 8 4.51 16.68 10.76
CA PHE A 8 4.38 15.29 11.18
C PHE A 8 3.16 15.07 12.08
N ASP A 9 2.78 16.05 12.90
CA ASP A 9 1.58 15.94 13.74
C ASP A 9 0.32 16.02 12.89
N ASP A 10 0.32 16.85 11.84
CA ASP A 10 -0.73 16.90 10.83
C ASP A 10 -0.88 15.53 10.10
N LEU A 11 0.25 14.89 9.74
CA LEU A 11 0.25 13.52 9.19
C LEU A 11 -0.37 12.52 10.18
N VAL A 12 0.06 12.52 11.43
CA VAL A 12 -0.46 11.62 12.47
C VAL A 12 -1.95 11.85 12.69
N GLN A 13 -2.36 13.11 12.83
CA GLN A 13 -3.74 13.51 13.06
C GLN A 13 -4.69 13.01 11.97
N ALA A 14 -4.25 13.04 10.71
CA ALA A 14 -5.05 12.60 9.58
C ALA A 14 -4.95 11.09 9.31
N LEU A 15 -3.83 10.44 9.59
CA LEU A 15 -3.66 9.03 9.28
C LEU A 15 -4.24 8.13 10.37
N VAL A 16 -4.13 8.51 11.64
CA VAL A 16 -4.53 7.64 12.76
C VAL A 16 -5.99 7.17 12.66
N PRO A 17 -7.00 8.03 12.44
CA PRO A 17 -8.37 7.56 12.33
C PRO A 17 -8.54 6.61 11.14
N LEU A 18 -7.95 6.94 9.97
CA LEU A 18 -7.98 6.06 8.80
C LEU A 18 -7.35 4.70 9.09
N LEU A 19 -6.16 4.66 9.72
CA LEU A 19 -5.45 3.42 10.02
C LEU A 19 -6.23 2.51 10.96
N VAL A 20 -7.02 3.09 11.86
CA VAL A 20 -7.90 2.35 12.79
C VAL A 20 -9.09 1.72 12.06
N VAL A 21 -9.73 2.43 11.13
CA VAL A 21 -10.97 1.96 10.48
C VAL A 21 -10.78 1.27 9.13
N ARG A 22 -9.68 1.55 8.42
CA ARG A 22 -9.42 0.94 7.10
C ARG A 22 -9.35 -0.60 7.09
N PRO A 23 -9.03 -1.33 8.18
CA PRO A 23 -9.13 -2.79 8.16
C PRO A 23 -10.49 -3.32 7.72
N LEU A 24 -11.59 -2.57 7.88
CA LEU A 24 -12.89 -2.94 7.31
C LEU A 24 -12.81 -3.20 5.80
N LEU A 25 -11.99 -2.44 5.09
CA LEU A 25 -11.81 -2.54 3.64
C LEU A 25 -10.59 -3.37 3.25
N VAL A 26 -9.56 -3.44 4.11
CA VAL A 26 -8.26 -4.01 3.72
C VAL A 26 -7.64 -5.03 4.69
N GLY A 27 -8.39 -5.47 5.69
CA GLY A 27 -7.99 -6.55 6.59
C GLY A 27 -7.92 -7.90 5.87
N SER A 28 -6.99 -8.76 6.30
CA SER A 28 -6.87 -10.14 5.79
C SER A 28 -7.60 -11.15 6.69
N GLY A 29 -7.96 -10.75 7.91
CA GLY A 29 -8.63 -11.60 8.87
C GLY A 29 -7.69 -12.55 9.61
N ARG A 30 -8.08 -12.91 10.83
CA ARG A 30 -7.33 -13.80 11.73
C ARG A 30 -8.27 -14.61 12.62
N VAL A 31 -7.90 -15.86 12.88
CA VAL A 31 -8.52 -16.70 13.92
C VAL A 31 -7.78 -16.53 15.25
N GLY A 32 -8.55 -16.40 16.32
CA GLY A 32 -8.09 -16.16 17.69
C GLY A 32 -7.84 -14.69 18.00
N THR A 33 -7.92 -14.35 19.29
CA THR A 33 -7.75 -12.98 19.79
C THR A 33 -6.53 -12.87 20.71
N GLY A 34 -6.03 -11.65 20.90
CA GLY A 34 -4.85 -11.33 21.69
C GLY A 34 -3.53 -11.50 20.93
N ALA A 35 -2.43 -11.01 21.53
CA ALA A 35 -1.09 -11.13 20.96
C ALA A 35 -0.60 -12.59 20.95
N VAL A 36 -1.00 -13.38 21.95
CA VAL A 36 -0.94 -14.84 21.91
C VAL A 36 -2.36 -15.30 21.63
N ALA A 37 -2.58 -15.97 20.50
CA ALA A 37 -3.91 -16.33 20.04
C ALA A 37 -4.65 -17.18 21.09
N GLN A 38 -5.86 -16.75 21.46
CA GLN A 38 -6.77 -17.47 22.35
C GLN A 38 -8.09 -17.73 21.62
N GLY A 39 -8.68 -18.91 21.90
CA GLY A 39 -9.95 -19.32 21.29
C GLY A 39 -9.86 -19.47 19.77
N ALA A 40 -11.02 -19.41 19.12
CA ALA A 40 -11.14 -19.49 17.66
C ALA A 40 -12.08 -18.42 17.09
N ASP A 41 -12.31 -17.34 17.85
CA ASP A 41 -13.08 -16.18 17.38
C ASP A 41 -12.35 -15.52 16.20
N PHE A 42 -13.10 -15.07 15.21
CA PHE A 42 -12.54 -14.38 14.06
C PHE A 42 -12.44 -12.88 14.29
N GLN A 43 -11.38 -12.25 13.80
CA GLN A 43 -11.21 -10.81 13.77
C GLN A 43 -10.74 -10.32 12.39
N ILE A 44 -11.06 -9.08 12.03
CA ILE A 44 -10.84 -8.45 10.73
C ILE A 44 -9.36 -8.23 10.43
N SER A 45 -8.56 -7.82 11.44
CA SER A 45 -7.14 -7.52 11.25
C SER A 45 -6.24 -8.53 11.95
N GLN A 46 -5.19 -8.95 11.25
CA GLN A 46 -4.10 -9.74 11.83
C GLN A 46 -3.22 -8.91 12.78
N ARG A 47 -3.21 -7.58 12.64
CA ARG A 47 -2.24 -6.68 13.26
C ARG A 47 -2.78 -5.94 14.48
N ALA A 48 -4.09 -5.75 14.59
CA ALA A 48 -4.71 -4.90 15.60
C ALA A 48 -4.30 -5.23 17.05
N ASP A 49 -4.26 -6.52 17.41
CA ASP A 49 -3.90 -6.95 18.76
C ASP A 49 -2.43 -6.67 19.15
N TYR A 50 -1.56 -6.44 18.16
CA TYR A 50 -0.14 -6.16 18.37
C TYR A 50 0.19 -4.68 18.41
N LEU A 51 -0.80 -3.80 18.18
CA LEU A 51 -0.61 -2.35 18.26
C LEU A 51 -0.64 -1.91 19.72
N GLU A 52 0.34 -1.10 20.11
CA GLU A 52 0.52 -0.66 21.52
C GLU A 52 0.63 0.86 21.64
N ARG A 53 0.99 1.55 20.56
CA ARG A 53 1.23 3.01 20.54
C ARG A 53 0.59 3.67 19.32
N ILE A 54 0.37 4.98 19.40
CA ILE A 54 -0.03 5.78 18.24
C ILE A 54 1.21 6.08 17.37
N VAL A 55 2.27 6.56 18.00
CA VAL A 55 3.53 6.98 17.35
C VAL A 55 4.70 6.32 18.05
N GLY A 56 5.71 5.84 17.31
CA GLY A 56 6.90 5.20 17.87
C GLY A 56 7.93 4.79 16.83
N LEU A 57 9.11 4.31 17.28
CA LEU A 57 10.18 3.80 16.39
C LEU A 57 10.14 2.27 16.24
N GLY A 58 9.56 1.57 17.21
CA GLY A 58 9.56 0.11 17.28
C GLY A 58 8.83 -0.54 16.11
N THR A 59 9.37 -1.66 15.61
CA THR A 59 8.71 -2.50 14.59
C THR A 59 8.41 -3.91 15.10
N THR A 60 9.12 -4.35 16.14
CA THR A 60 9.00 -5.67 16.78
C THR A 60 8.39 -5.62 18.19
N VAL A 61 8.58 -4.50 18.90
CA VAL A 61 8.05 -4.18 20.24
C VAL A 61 7.41 -2.79 20.21
N ASP A 62 6.52 -2.48 21.17
CA ASP A 62 5.83 -1.18 21.26
C ASP A 62 5.28 -0.70 19.91
N ARG A 63 4.66 -1.61 19.15
CA ARG A 63 4.38 -1.36 17.72
C ARG A 63 3.39 -0.20 17.56
N PRO A 64 3.78 0.86 16.83
CA PRO A 64 2.93 2.04 16.67
C PRO A 64 2.00 1.92 15.46
N LEU A 65 0.92 2.70 15.44
CA LEU A 65 0.15 2.93 14.22
C LEU A 65 1.00 3.63 13.15
N VAL A 66 1.71 4.69 13.53
CA VAL A 66 2.60 5.49 12.67
C VAL A 66 4.05 5.34 13.15
N ASN A 67 4.92 4.80 12.30
CA ASN A 67 6.33 4.65 12.65
C ASN A 67 7.13 5.91 12.27
N THR A 68 8.01 6.34 13.18
CA THR A 68 8.79 7.58 13.08
C THR A 68 10.16 7.42 12.42
N ARG A 69 10.50 6.23 11.90
CA ARG A 69 11.78 5.99 11.22
C ARG A 69 11.95 6.96 10.07
N ASP A 70 13.00 7.78 10.16
CA ASP A 70 13.26 8.87 9.21
C ASP A 70 14.45 8.56 8.31
N GLU A 71 14.26 7.57 7.44
CA GLU A 71 15.24 7.15 6.44
C GLU A 71 14.62 7.29 5.04
N PRO A 72 14.69 8.48 4.42
CA PRO A 72 13.95 8.76 3.19
C PRO A 72 14.48 7.99 1.98
N HIS A 73 15.75 7.57 2.00
CA HIS A 73 16.47 7.01 0.85
C HIS A 73 16.40 7.89 -0.41
N THR A 74 16.27 9.20 -0.23
CA THR A 74 16.28 10.26 -1.23
C THR A 74 16.75 11.53 -0.50
N ASP A 75 16.67 12.69 -1.14
CA ASP A 75 16.98 13.97 -0.51
C ASP A 75 16.13 14.20 0.76
N PRO A 76 16.74 14.21 1.97
CA PRO A 76 16.02 14.38 3.23
C PRO A 76 15.48 15.79 3.45
N GLN A 77 15.96 16.79 2.70
CA GLN A 77 15.42 18.15 2.76
C GLN A 77 14.09 18.26 1.99
N ARG A 78 13.90 17.41 0.98
CA ARG A 78 12.70 17.42 0.13
C ARG A 78 11.65 16.40 0.56
N TRP A 79 12.07 15.24 1.06
CA TRP A 79 11.17 14.11 1.26
C TRP A 79 11.30 13.45 2.63
N ARG A 80 10.18 12.88 3.08
CA ARG A 80 10.12 11.90 4.17
C ARG A 80 9.57 10.58 3.64
N ARG A 81 10.15 9.46 4.08
CA ARG A 81 9.56 8.13 3.88
C ARG A 81 8.65 7.81 5.06
N LEU A 82 7.36 8.05 4.86
CA LEU A 82 6.33 7.63 5.80
C LEU A 82 6.34 6.11 5.94
N HIS A 83 6.49 5.62 7.17
CA HIS A 83 6.55 4.19 7.47
C HIS A 83 5.31 3.79 8.26
N LEU A 84 4.44 2.98 7.64
CA LEU A 84 3.20 2.49 8.23
C LEU A 84 3.32 0.99 8.51
N VAL A 85 3.01 0.56 9.74
CA VAL A 85 3.20 -0.85 10.18
C VAL A 85 1.91 -1.54 10.65
N ALA A 86 0.79 -0.81 10.61
CA ALA A 86 -0.53 -1.28 11.05
C ALA A 86 -1.30 -2.06 9.98
N GLY A 87 -0.83 -2.10 8.73
CA GLY A 87 -1.51 -2.84 7.65
C GLY A 87 -1.19 -4.33 7.69
N ASP A 88 -2.21 -5.15 7.41
CA ASP A 88 -2.05 -6.59 7.16
C ASP A 88 -1.32 -6.83 5.82
N ALA A 89 -0.73 -8.01 5.65
CA ALA A 89 -0.41 -8.53 4.32
C ALA A 89 -1.71 -8.99 3.66
N ASN A 90 -1.85 -8.79 2.35
CA ASN A 90 -3.06 -9.17 1.61
C ASN A 90 -2.70 -10.19 0.54
N CYS A 91 -3.55 -11.20 0.38
CA CYS A 91 -3.49 -12.16 -0.71
C CYS A 91 -4.34 -11.74 -1.92
N PHE A 92 -5.31 -10.84 -1.71
CA PHE A 92 -6.14 -10.32 -2.80
C PHE A 92 -5.48 -9.09 -3.42
N ASP A 93 -5.12 -9.14 -4.70
CA ASP A 93 -4.40 -8.07 -5.38
C ASP A 93 -5.21 -6.77 -5.39
N THR A 94 -6.53 -6.85 -5.61
CA THR A 94 -7.44 -5.70 -5.49
C THR A 94 -7.43 -5.06 -4.10
N ILE A 95 -7.22 -5.84 -3.04
CA ILE A 95 -7.16 -5.32 -1.67
C ILE A 95 -5.80 -4.70 -1.36
N ALA A 96 -4.70 -5.30 -1.86
CA ALA A 96 -3.38 -4.70 -1.79
C ALA A 96 -3.34 -3.34 -2.54
N TRP A 97 -3.94 -3.31 -3.73
CA TRP A 97 -4.12 -2.13 -4.57
C TRP A 97 -4.95 -1.05 -3.85
N LEU A 98 -6.14 -1.39 -3.36
CA LEU A 98 -7.00 -0.45 -2.62
C LEU A 98 -6.26 0.13 -1.40
N LYS A 99 -5.58 -0.71 -0.61
CA LYS A 99 -4.82 -0.30 0.58
C LYS A 99 -3.79 0.77 0.27
N LEU A 100 -3.03 0.59 -0.81
CA LEU A 100 -2.01 1.55 -1.24
C LEU A 100 -2.66 2.79 -1.86
N GLY A 101 -3.59 2.59 -2.80
CA GLY A 101 -4.28 3.65 -3.53
C GLY A 101 -5.06 4.60 -2.63
N MET A 102 -5.90 4.07 -1.74
CA MET A 102 -6.69 4.89 -0.80
C MET A 102 -5.78 5.72 0.10
N THR A 103 -4.65 5.15 0.55
CA THR A 103 -3.69 5.84 1.40
C THR A 103 -2.97 6.93 0.62
N ALA A 104 -2.60 6.66 -0.63
CA ALA A 104 -1.98 7.64 -1.52
C ALA A 104 -2.93 8.84 -1.77
N LEU A 105 -4.20 8.59 -2.04
CA LEU A 105 -5.21 9.65 -2.21
C LEU A 105 -5.39 10.50 -0.95
N VAL A 106 -5.40 9.87 0.24
CA VAL A 106 -5.44 10.61 1.51
C VAL A 106 -4.19 11.48 1.67
N LEU A 107 -3.01 10.96 1.35
CA LEU A 107 -1.76 11.73 1.39
C LEU A 107 -1.73 12.88 0.37
N GLN A 108 -2.41 12.74 -0.78
CA GLN A 108 -2.56 13.85 -1.73
C GLN A 108 -3.35 15.00 -1.13
N VAL A 109 -4.46 14.72 -0.44
CA VAL A 109 -5.21 15.76 0.29
C VAL A 109 -4.31 16.45 1.32
N LEU A 110 -3.51 15.68 2.05
CA LEU A 110 -2.59 16.22 3.07
C LEU A 110 -1.46 17.08 2.50
N ALA A 111 -1.06 16.87 1.25
CA ALA A 111 -0.05 17.71 0.63
C ALA A 111 -0.48 19.19 0.57
N ASP A 112 -1.79 19.45 0.66
CA ASP A 112 -2.39 20.79 0.70
C ASP A 112 -2.87 21.22 2.10
N GLY A 113 -2.50 20.44 3.13
CA GLY A 113 -2.86 20.66 4.54
C GLY A 113 -4.01 19.77 5.03
N VAL A 114 -4.08 19.55 6.35
CA VAL A 114 -5.13 18.70 6.94
C VAL A 114 -6.49 19.41 6.85
N PRO A 115 -7.51 18.79 6.23
CA PRO A 115 -8.86 19.35 6.20
C PRO A 115 -9.46 19.45 7.61
N ALA A 116 -10.24 20.51 7.86
CA ALA A 116 -10.97 20.67 9.12
C ALA A 116 -11.91 19.47 9.41
N ALA A 117 -12.43 18.83 8.37
CA ALA A 117 -13.24 17.62 8.48
C ALA A 117 -12.48 16.47 9.15
N TRP A 118 -11.19 16.28 8.86
CA TRP A 118 -10.38 15.20 9.44
C TRP A 118 -9.86 15.52 10.84
N ARG A 119 -9.60 16.79 11.15
CA ARG A 119 -9.29 17.20 12.54
C ARG A 119 -10.41 16.81 13.51
N ARG A 120 -11.65 16.84 13.03
CA ARG A 120 -12.85 16.41 13.77
C ARG A 120 -13.03 14.88 13.84
N LEU A 121 -12.15 14.07 13.26
CA LEU A 121 -12.21 12.60 13.34
C LEU A 121 -11.18 12.00 14.32
N ARG A 122 -10.55 12.83 15.16
CA ARG A 122 -9.61 12.36 16.18
C ARG A 122 -10.31 11.38 17.12
N LEU A 123 -9.80 10.16 17.23
CA LEU A 123 -10.33 9.13 18.13
C LEU A 123 -9.88 9.39 19.59
N ALA A 124 -10.70 8.98 20.55
CA ALA A 124 -10.41 9.13 21.98
C ALA A 124 -9.28 8.18 22.43
N ASP A 125 -9.35 6.90 22.06
CA ASP A 125 -8.29 5.90 22.27
C ASP A 125 -8.07 5.08 20.99
N PRO A 126 -7.22 5.56 20.06
CA PRO A 126 -7.00 4.88 18.79
C PRO A 126 -6.51 3.43 18.91
N VAL A 127 -5.73 3.12 19.95
CA VAL A 127 -5.11 1.79 20.10
C VAL A 127 -6.12 0.78 20.62
N ALA A 128 -6.90 1.14 21.65
CA ALA A 128 -7.99 0.28 22.12
C ALA A 128 -9.04 0.09 21.01
N GLN A 129 -9.45 1.20 20.39
CA GLN A 129 -10.48 1.20 19.36
C GLN A 129 -10.08 0.44 18.09
N ALA A 130 -8.78 0.36 17.74
CA ALA A 130 -8.32 -0.52 16.65
C ALA A 130 -8.63 -2.00 16.91
N ARG A 131 -8.53 -2.45 18.17
CA ARG A 131 -8.84 -3.83 18.55
C ARG A 131 -10.34 -4.07 18.56
N ASP A 132 -11.12 -3.09 19.01
CA ASP A 132 -12.58 -3.15 18.99
C ASP A 132 -13.11 -3.24 17.55
N VAL A 133 -12.58 -2.40 16.65
CA VAL A 133 -12.85 -2.47 15.21
C VAL A 133 -12.50 -3.84 14.65
N SER A 134 -11.34 -4.39 15.00
CA SER A 134 -10.91 -5.71 14.51
C SER A 134 -11.88 -6.82 14.92
N ARG A 135 -12.40 -6.78 16.16
CA ARG A 135 -13.24 -7.84 16.72
C ARG A 135 -14.71 -7.74 16.27
N ASP A 136 -15.14 -6.57 15.80
CA ASP A 136 -16.50 -6.33 15.37
C ASP A 136 -16.75 -6.77 13.92
N THR A 137 -16.84 -8.07 13.70
CA THR A 137 -17.12 -8.63 12.36
C THR A 137 -18.56 -8.38 11.89
N GLY A 138 -19.45 -7.94 12.79
CA GLY A 138 -20.83 -7.57 12.49
C GLY A 138 -21.01 -6.09 12.16
N LEU A 139 -19.96 -5.28 12.32
CA LEU A 139 -19.90 -3.85 12.01
C LEU A 139 -20.91 -3.00 12.83
N GLN A 140 -21.24 -3.41 14.05
CA GLN A 140 -22.25 -2.72 14.89
C GLN A 140 -21.65 -1.71 15.88
N GLY A 141 -20.34 -1.76 16.08
CA GLY A 141 -19.61 -0.93 17.03
C GLY A 141 -19.56 0.54 16.63
N VAL A 142 -19.47 1.39 17.64
CA VAL A 142 -19.26 2.83 17.48
C VAL A 142 -17.98 3.26 18.21
N LEU A 143 -17.27 4.19 17.58
CA LEU A 143 -16.00 4.73 18.01
C LEU A 143 -16.22 6.08 18.68
N GLU A 144 -15.64 6.26 19.87
CA GLU A 144 -15.62 7.54 20.55
C GLU A 144 -14.54 8.46 19.94
N LEU A 145 -14.93 9.69 19.66
CA LEU A 145 -14.04 10.75 19.21
C LEU A 145 -13.55 11.57 20.40
N ALA A 146 -12.43 12.26 20.25
CA ALA A 146 -11.83 13.10 21.29
C ALA A 146 -12.71 14.27 21.74
N ASP A 147 -13.75 14.62 20.96
CA ASP A 147 -14.75 15.64 21.30
C ASP A 147 -16.05 15.05 21.89
N GLY A 148 -16.06 13.75 22.20
CA GLY A 148 -17.19 13.05 22.80
C GLY A 148 -18.26 12.58 21.81
N ARG A 149 -18.18 12.92 20.52
CA ARG A 149 -19.07 12.35 19.50
C ARG A 149 -18.78 10.86 19.32
N ARG A 150 -19.77 10.13 18.82
CA ARG A 150 -19.67 8.70 18.50
C ARG A 150 -20.03 8.46 17.04
N LEU A 151 -19.13 7.83 16.31
CA LEU A 151 -19.32 7.48 14.89
C LEU A 151 -18.96 6.00 14.70
N SER A 152 -19.68 5.29 13.85
CA SER A 152 -19.28 3.98 13.35
C SER A 152 -17.99 4.07 12.51
N ALA A 153 -17.28 2.96 12.40
CA ALA A 153 -16.09 2.87 11.54
C ALA A 153 -16.42 3.15 10.05
N LEU A 154 -17.61 2.75 9.59
CA LEU A 154 -18.10 3.02 8.23
C LEU A 154 -18.31 4.52 7.98
N GLU A 155 -18.94 5.24 8.91
CA GLU A 155 -19.13 6.70 8.78
C GLU A 155 -17.79 7.45 8.70
N ILE A 156 -16.77 7.01 9.45
CA ILE A 156 -15.42 7.59 9.36
C ILE A 156 -14.86 7.36 7.94
N LEU A 157 -14.94 6.14 7.40
CA LEU A 157 -14.47 5.84 6.04
C LEU A 157 -15.22 6.64 4.96
N GLU A 158 -16.54 6.80 5.10
CA GLU A 158 -17.37 7.63 4.21
C GLU A 158 -16.91 9.09 4.24
N HIS A 159 -16.58 9.64 5.42
CA HIS A 159 -16.02 10.98 5.54
C HIS A 159 -14.67 11.13 4.83
N TYR A 160 -13.78 10.13 4.90
CA TYR A 160 -12.52 10.15 4.15
C TYR A 160 -12.77 10.13 2.65
N LEU A 161 -13.60 9.21 2.15
CA LEU A 161 -13.94 9.10 0.73
C LEU A 161 -14.52 10.41 0.19
N GLN A 162 -15.49 10.99 0.90
CA GLN A 162 -16.11 12.25 0.50
C GLN A 162 -15.10 13.40 0.46
N THR A 163 -14.21 13.48 1.46
CA THR A 163 -13.18 14.53 1.50
C THR A 163 -12.19 14.41 0.35
N VAL A 164 -11.75 13.19 0.02
CA VAL A 164 -10.88 12.93 -1.13
C VAL A 164 -11.56 13.35 -2.43
N ARG A 165 -12.83 12.96 -2.64
CA ARG A 165 -13.60 13.34 -3.84
C ARG A 165 -13.75 14.84 -4.00
N SER A 166 -14.15 15.52 -2.92
CA SER A 166 -14.24 16.98 -2.92
C SER A 166 -12.90 17.63 -3.25
N HIS A 167 -11.82 17.17 -2.64
CA HIS A 167 -10.48 17.68 -2.90
C HIS A 167 -10.04 17.53 -4.36
N LEU A 168 -10.24 16.35 -4.96
CA LEU A 168 -9.90 16.11 -6.37
C LEU A 168 -10.72 17.01 -7.31
N LYS A 169 -12.03 17.14 -7.05
CA LYS A 169 -12.91 18.03 -7.80
C LYS A 169 -12.46 19.49 -7.71
N ASP A 170 -12.15 19.97 -6.52
CA ASP A 170 -11.72 21.37 -6.28
C ASP A 170 -10.38 21.67 -6.96
N ARG A 171 -9.52 20.66 -7.14
CA ARG A 171 -8.25 20.76 -7.86
C ARG A 171 -8.34 20.47 -9.36
N GLY A 172 -9.54 20.22 -9.88
CA GLY A 172 -9.74 19.87 -11.29
C GLY A 172 -8.98 18.61 -11.71
N ARG A 173 -8.70 17.70 -10.76
CA ARG A 173 -8.04 16.43 -11.06
C ARG A 173 -9.07 15.43 -11.58
N PRO A 174 -8.88 14.86 -12.77
CA PRO A 174 -9.82 13.89 -13.30
C PRO A 174 -9.80 12.62 -12.45
N ALA A 175 -10.97 12.02 -12.31
CA ALA A 175 -11.18 10.73 -11.67
C ALA A 175 -12.43 10.09 -12.30
N PRO A 176 -12.37 9.72 -13.59
CA PRO A 176 -13.53 9.19 -14.30
C PRO A 176 -14.01 7.89 -13.64
N ALA A 177 -15.33 7.70 -13.58
CA ALA A 177 -15.88 6.42 -13.14
C ALA A 177 -15.49 5.32 -14.15
N PRO A 178 -15.15 4.10 -13.69
CA PRO A 178 -14.83 3.00 -14.59
C PRO A 178 -16.06 2.58 -15.41
N THR A 179 -15.85 2.08 -16.63
CA THR A 179 -16.92 1.70 -17.58
C THR A 179 -17.55 0.32 -17.29
N GLY A 180 -17.35 -0.24 -16.10
CA GLY A 180 -17.80 -1.59 -15.74
C GLY A 180 -18.09 -1.74 -14.25
N ASP A 181 -18.13 -2.98 -13.76
CA ASP A 181 -18.31 -3.27 -12.33
C ASP A 181 -17.13 -2.70 -11.53
N PRO A 182 -17.36 -1.74 -10.62
CA PRO A 182 -16.29 -1.13 -9.84
C PRO A 182 -15.59 -2.11 -8.88
N LEU A 183 -16.20 -3.25 -8.56
CA LEU A 183 -15.60 -4.29 -7.72
C LEU A 183 -14.73 -5.28 -8.49
N ARG A 184 -14.65 -5.16 -9.82
CA ARG A 184 -13.83 -6.00 -10.70
C ARG A 184 -12.94 -5.14 -11.62
N PRO A 185 -12.00 -4.36 -11.03
CA PRO A 185 -11.09 -3.54 -11.82
C PRO A 185 -10.12 -4.41 -12.61
N ASP A 186 -9.77 -3.95 -13.82
CA ASP A 186 -8.66 -4.50 -14.60
C ASP A 186 -7.35 -3.84 -14.16
N LEU A 187 -6.71 -4.43 -13.15
CA LEU A 187 -5.44 -3.96 -12.60
C LEU A 187 -4.31 -4.02 -13.62
N ALA A 188 -4.35 -4.96 -14.57
CA ALA A 188 -3.36 -5.04 -15.65
C ALA A 188 -3.44 -3.80 -16.56
N ALA A 189 -4.65 -3.34 -16.88
CA ALA A 189 -4.85 -2.11 -17.64
C ALA A 189 -4.44 -0.84 -16.86
N LEU A 190 -4.46 -0.88 -15.53
CA LEU A 190 -4.07 0.23 -14.65
C LEU A 190 -2.56 0.23 -14.29
N ALA A 191 -1.82 -0.83 -14.62
CA ALA A 191 -0.41 -1.00 -14.25
C ALA A 191 0.58 -0.21 -15.13
N ASP A 192 0.21 0.99 -15.59
CA ASP A 192 1.07 1.86 -16.41
C ASP A 192 2.08 2.68 -15.59
N GLY A 193 1.85 2.79 -14.28
CA GLY A 193 2.68 3.55 -13.34
C GLY A 193 2.59 5.08 -13.50
N ALA A 194 1.58 5.58 -14.22
CA ALA A 194 1.39 7.00 -14.54
C ALA A 194 -0.01 7.54 -14.20
N ASP A 195 -1.00 6.67 -13.91
CA ASP A 195 -2.42 7.05 -13.68
C ASP A 195 -2.94 7.97 -14.79
N THR A 196 -2.80 7.51 -16.04
CA THR A 196 -3.15 8.28 -17.23
C THR A 196 -4.60 8.74 -17.17
N GLU A 197 -4.83 10.05 -17.31
CA GLU A 197 -6.15 10.70 -17.24
C GLU A 197 -6.92 10.45 -15.92
N GLY A 198 -6.25 10.01 -14.86
CA GLY A 198 -6.85 9.72 -13.56
C GLY A 198 -7.67 8.43 -13.53
N ALA A 199 -7.48 7.52 -14.48
CA ALA A 199 -8.24 6.27 -14.61
C ALA A 199 -8.08 5.36 -13.38
N GLU A 200 -6.86 5.21 -12.84
CA GLU A 200 -6.62 4.41 -11.64
C GLU A 200 -7.22 5.11 -10.42
N THR A 201 -7.05 6.43 -10.29
CA THR A 201 -7.68 7.23 -9.23
C THR A 201 -9.21 7.05 -9.23
N GLY A 202 -9.84 7.13 -10.41
CA GLY A 202 -11.27 6.93 -10.58
C GLY A 202 -11.73 5.52 -10.18
N ALA A 203 -10.98 4.50 -10.59
CA ALA A 203 -11.23 3.11 -10.22
C ALA A 203 -11.10 2.88 -8.71
N ILE A 204 -10.07 3.42 -8.04
CA ILE A 204 -9.89 3.32 -6.59
C ILE A 204 -11.10 3.91 -5.85
N LEU A 205 -11.57 5.09 -6.25
CA LEU A 205 -12.70 5.75 -5.62
C LEU A 205 -14.00 4.98 -5.81
N ALA A 206 -14.22 4.42 -7.00
CA ALA A 206 -15.40 3.61 -7.30
C ALA A 206 -15.38 2.28 -6.53
N PHE A 207 -14.22 1.60 -6.46
CA PHE A 207 -14.04 0.38 -5.68
C PHE A 207 -14.26 0.65 -4.18
N TRP A 208 -13.71 1.74 -3.65
CA TRP A 208 -13.90 2.15 -2.26
C TRP A 208 -15.39 2.39 -1.95
N GLU A 209 -16.08 3.20 -2.77
CA GLU A 209 -17.52 3.46 -2.60
C GLU A 209 -18.36 2.19 -2.62
N ALA A 210 -18.16 1.35 -3.65
CA ALA A 210 -18.89 0.10 -3.79
C ALA A 210 -18.63 -0.86 -2.62
N SER A 211 -17.39 -0.90 -2.12
CA SER A 211 -17.02 -1.70 -0.94
C SER A 211 -17.72 -1.20 0.33
N LEU A 212 -17.85 0.12 0.53
CA LEU A 212 -18.62 0.66 1.65
C LEU A 212 -20.10 0.31 1.54
N ALA A 213 -20.69 0.36 0.33
CA ALA A 213 -22.06 -0.06 0.10
C ALA A 213 -22.26 -1.55 0.44
N SER A 214 -21.36 -2.43 0.01
CA SER A 214 -21.41 -3.85 0.35
C SER A 214 -21.25 -4.11 1.85
N LEU A 215 -20.40 -3.35 2.55
CA LEU A 215 -20.26 -3.45 4.00
C LEU A 215 -21.50 -2.96 4.75
N ARG A 216 -22.22 -1.96 4.23
CA ARG A 216 -23.52 -1.53 4.77
C ARG A 216 -24.58 -2.62 4.62
N GLU A 217 -24.58 -3.32 3.48
CA GLU A 217 -25.44 -4.49 3.28
C GLU A 217 -25.10 -5.60 4.28
N LEU A 218 -23.81 -5.93 4.45
CA LEU A 218 -23.35 -6.90 5.44
C LEU A 218 -23.78 -6.49 6.87
N GLN A 219 -23.60 -5.22 7.24
CA GLN A 219 -24.02 -4.67 8.54
C GLN A 219 -25.53 -4.88 8.77
N ALA A 220 -26.36 -4.61 7.76
CA ALA A 220 -27.81 -4.78 7.85
C ALA A 220 -28.22 -6.25 8.00
N GLN A 221 -27.56 -7.15 7.27
CA GLN A 221 -27.79 -8.59 7.38
C GLN A 221 -27.48 -9.12 8.79
N CYS A 222 -26.35 -8.69 9.37
CA CYS A 222 -25.97 -9.07 10.73
C CYS A 222 -26.96 -8.53 11.79
N ALA A 223 -27.47 -7.31 11.62
CA ALA A 223 -28.46 -6.72 12.52
C ALA A 223 -29.84 -7.42 12.43
N GLY A 224 -30.20 -7.94 11.27
CA GLY A 224 -31.47 -8.62 11.01
C GLY A 224 -31.59 -10.04 11.56
N GLY A 225 -30.60 -10.54 12.31
CA GLY A 225 -30.65 -11.86 12.95
C GLY A 225 -30.70 -13.06 11.99
N HIS A 226 -30.35 -12.86 10.71
CA HIS A 226 -30.22 -13.98 9.77
C HIS A 226 -29.07 -14.87 10.24
N GLU A 227 -29.31 -16.18 10.32
CA GLU A 227 -28.25 -17.11 10.68
C GLU A 227 -27.11 -16.99 9.65
N PRO A 228 -25.83 -17.04 10.09
CA PRO A 228 -24.64 -16.92 9.24
C PRO A 228 -24.48 -18.03 8.18
N GLY A 229 -25.50 -18.87 7.99
CA GLY A 229 -25.59 -19.91 6.97
C GLY A 229 -26.12 -19.45 5.61
N GLU A 230 -26.87 -18.34 5.54
CA GLU A 230 -27.56 -17.92 4.30
C GLU A 230 -26.99 -16.65 3.63
N SER A 231 -26.11 -15.89 4.29
CA SER A 231 -25.49 -14.67 3.73
C SER A 231 -24.40 -14.99 2.68
N GLN A 232 -24.79 -15.57 1.55
CA GLN A 232 -23.91 -15.65 0.39
C GLN A 232 -23.89 -14.30 -0.32
N GLY A 233 -22.72 -13.65 -0.36
CA GLY A 233 -22.37 -12.70 -1.42
C GLY A 233 -22.04 -11.27 -0.99
N ALA A 234 -22.61 -10.75 0.11
CA ALA A 234 -22.32 -9.36 0.51
C ALA A 234 -20.85 -9.19 0.89
N ALA A 235 -20.20 -8.19 0.27
CA ALA A 235 -18.80 -7.81 0.50
C ALA A 235 -17.77 -8.94 0.33
N GLY A 236 -18.10 -10.03 -0.36
CA GLY A 236 -17.21 -11.19 -0.53
C GLY A 236 -15.92 -10.89 -1.31
N HIS A 237 -15.85 -9.76 -2.01
CA HIS A 237 -14.62 -9.26 -2.64
C HIS A 237 -13.58 -8.75 -1.63
N LEU A 238 -13.97 -8.50 -0.37
CA LEU A 238 -13.06 -8.13 0.70
C LEU A 238 -12.44 -9.37 1.32
N GLU A 239 -11.11 -9.38 1.47
CA GLU A 239 -10.34 -10.57 1.83
C GLU A 239 -10.77 -11.19 3.17
N TRP A 240 -10.91 -10.38 4.23
CA TRP A 240 -11.36 -10.88 5.53
C TRP A 240 -12.78 -11.47 5.48
N VAL A 241 -13.67 -10.93 4.64
CA VAL A 241 -15.04 -11.43 4.47
C VAL A 241 -15.01 -12.78 3.77
N ALA A 242 -14.26 -12.91 2.67
CA ALA A 242 -14.07 -14.17 1.97
C ALA A 242 -13.48 -15.25 2.89
N LYS A 243 -12.45 -14.89 3.67
CA LYS A 243 -11.85 -15.80 4.66
C LYS A 243 -12.86 -16.19 5.73
N LYS A 244 -13.62 -15.24 6.28
CA LYS A 244 -14.64 -15.52 7.30
C LYS A 244 -15.71 -16.47 6.78
N GLN A 245 -16.18 -16.29 5.54
CA GLN A 245 -17.17 -17.19 4.92
C GLN A 245 -16.65 -18.63 4.81
N LEU A 246 -15.37 -18.81 4.44
CA LEU A 246 -14.72 -20.13 4.42
C LEU A 246 -14.61 -20.73 5.84
N LEU A 247 -14.20 -19.92 6.82
CA LEU A 247 -14.07 -20.36 8.22
C LEU A 247 -15.41 -20.70 8.86
N ASP A 248 -16.46 -19.89 8.65
CA ASP A 248 -17.82 -20.18 9.13
C ASP A 248 -18.34 -21.50 8.54
N ALA A 249 -18.10 -21.73 7.24
CA ALA A 249 -18.44 -23.01 6.59
C ALA A 249 -17.62 -24.19 7.15
N THR A 250 -16.38 -23.95 7.57
CA THR A 250 -15.49 -24.95 8.18
C THR A 250 -15.94 -25.27 9.61
N ALA A 251 -16.27 -24.25 10.41
CA ALA A 251 -16.78 -24.40 11.78
C ALA A 251 -18.07 -25.23 11.82
N ARG A 252 -18.97 -25.06 10.85
CA ARG A 252 -20.18 -25.89 10.71
C ARG A 252 -19.87 -27.37 10.49
N ARG A 253 -18.77 -27.71 9.81
CA ARG A 253 -18.34 -29.10 9.57
C ARG A 253 -17.52 -29.69 10.71
N HIS A 254 -16.91 -28.84 11.53
CA HIS A 254 -16.05 -29.21 12.65
C HIS A 254 -16.54 -28.54 13.94
N PRO A 255 -17.71 -28.94 14.49
CA PRO A 255 -18.26 -28.32 15.68
C PRO A 255 -17.47 -28.67 16.95
N GLY A 256 -17.57 -27.81 17.97
CA GLY A 256 -16.96 -28.02 19.27
C GLY A 256 -15.47 -27.64 19.34
N THR A 257 -14.86 -27.82 20.52
CA THR A 257 -13.50 -27.33 20.80
C THR A 257 -12.42 -28.00 19.95
N GLY A 258 -12.61 -29.25 19.54
CA GLY A 258 -11.69 -29.93 18.61
C GLY A 258 -11.66 -29.31 17.20
N GLY A 259 -12.67 -28.51 16.84
CA GLY A 259 -12.70 -27.76 15.59
C GLY A 259 -11.81 -26.51 15.61
N HIS A 260 -11.41 -26.02 16.79
CA HIS A 260 -10.61 -24.79 16.89
C HIS A 260 -9.25 -24.94 16.19
N ASP A 261 -8.57 -26.06 16.37
CA ASP A 261 -7.29 -26.32 15.73
C ASP A 261 -7.43 -26.39 14.20
N VAL A 262 -8.56 -26.89 13.70
CA VAL A 262 -8.89 -26.89 12.27
C VAL A 262 -9.05 -25.47 11.74
N LEU A 263 -9.75 -24.59 12.48
CA LEU A 263 -9.91 -23.18 12.09
C LEU A 263 -8.58 -22.43 12.05
N HIS A 264 -7.70 -22.66 13.03
CA HIS A 264 -6.34 -22.11 13.03
C HIS A 264 -5.51 -22.63 11.84
N ALA A 265 -5.62 -23.92 11.52
CA ALA A 265 -4.93 -24.50 10.37
C ALA A 265 -5.44 -23.90 9.04
N VAL A 266 -6.75 -23.68 8.90
CA VAL A 266 -7.33 -23.03 7.71
C VAL A 266 -6.90 -21.57 7.60
N ASP A 267 -6.86 -20.81 8.69
CA ASP A 267 -6.35 -19.43 8.68
C ASP A 267 -4.88 -19.36 8.26
N LEU A 268 -4.04 -20.29 8.74
CA LEU A 268 -2.63 -20.37 8.32
C LEU A 268 -2.49 -20.75 6.84
N ALA A 269 -3.26 -21.75 6.38
CA ALA A 269 -3.27 -22.20 4.99
C ALA A 269 -3.85 -21.18 4.01
N TRP A 270 -4.54 -20.14 4.51
CA TRP A 270 -5.06 -19.05 3.68
C TRP A 270 -3.97 -18.38 2.85
N SER A 271 -2.89 -17.97 3.52
CA SER A 271 -1.79 -17.19 2.95
C SER A 271 -0.56 -18.03 2.64
N GLU A 272 -0.69 -19.35 2.53
CA GLU A 272 0.43 -20.23 2.21
C GLU A 272 0.98 -19.92 0.82
N LEU A 273 2.30 -19.69 0.76
CA LEU A 273 3.05 -19.56 -0.48
C LEU A 273 3.77 -20.90 -0.74
N SER A 274 3.19 -21.77 -1.56
CA SER A 274 3.76 -23.08 -1.87
C SER A 274 4.29 -23.15 -3.30
N PRO A 275 5.50 -23.72 -3.53
CA PRO A 275 5.99 -23.99 -4.88
C PRO A 275 5.12 -24.99 -5.65
N THR A 276 4.36 -25.85 -4.95
CA THR A 276 3.56 -26.93 -5.53
C THR A 276 2.09 -26.57 -5.73
N GLY A 277 1.66 -25.35 -5.34
CA GLY A 277 0.27 -24.92 -5.50
C GLY A 277 -0.05 -23.59 -4.82
N ARG A 278 -1.25 -23.07 -5.09
CA ARG A 278 -1.74 -21.80 -4.56
C ARG A 278 -2.40 -21.99 -3.17
N GLY A 279 -2.20 -21.06 -2.24
CA GLY A 279 -2.84 -21.04 -0.92
C GLY A 279 -4.37 -20.97 -1.01
N LEU A 280 -5.10 -21.13 0.11
CA LEU A 280 -6.58 -21.14 0.05
C LEU A 280 -7.17 -19.82 -0.46
N ALA A 281 -6.51 -18.70 -0.19
CA ALA A 281 -6.94 -17.38 -0.68
C ALA A 281 -7.11 -17.35 -2.20
N GLU A 282 -6.20 -17.95 -2.95
CA GLU A 282 -6.22 -17.95 -4.42
C GLU A 282 -7.13 -19.03 -5.01
N ARG A 283 -7.67 -19.92 -4.16
CA ARG A 283 -8.53 -21.04 -4.58
C ARG A 283 -10.01 -20.75 -4.38
N VAL A 284 -10.36 -19.79 -3.53
CA VAL A 284 -11.75 -19.35 -3.39
C VAL A 284 -12.16 -18.47 -4.58
N PRO A 285 -13.44 -18.51 -5.02
CA PRO A 285 -13.88 -17.72 -6.18
C PRO A 285 -13.54 -16.23 -6.08
N ALA A 286 -13.72 -15.63 -4.90
CA ALA A 286 -13.39 -14.22 -4.66
C ALA A 286 -11.90 -13.91 -4.86
N GLY A 287 -11.00 -14.85 -4.55
CA GLY A 287 -9.57 -14.66 -4.74
C GLY A 287 -9.12 -14.82 -6.18
N VAL A 288 -9.80 -15.68 -6.94
CA VAL A 288 -9.60 -15.75 -8.40
C VAL A 288 -9.99 -14.43 -9.05
N ASP A 289 -11.16 -13.88 -8.69
CA ASP A 289 -11.62 -12.58 -9.17
C ASP A 289 -10.71 -11.43 -8.71
N ALA A 290 -10.20 -11.51 -7.47
CA ALA A 290 -9.37 -10.46 -6.87
C ALA A 290 -7.97 -10.30 -7.50
N ARG A 291 -7.56 -11.18 -8.43
CA ARG A 291 -6.38 -10.96 -9.27
C ARG A 291 -6.53 -9.77 -10.21
N GLY A 292 -7.76 -9.36 -10.51
CA GLY A 292 -8.04 -8.16 -11.30
C GLY A 292 -7.35 -8.16 -12.66
N GLY A 293 -7.36 -9.30 -13.36
CA GLY A 293 -6.73 -9.42 -14.67
C GLY A 293 -5.19 -9.54 -14.67
N LEU A 294 -4.53 -9.53 -13.51
CA LEU A 294 -3.09 -9.83 -13.42
C LEU A 294 -2.85 -11.30 -13.74
N SER A 295 -2.45 -11.57 -14.99
CA SER A 295 -2.12 -12.90 -15.45
C SER A 295 -0.76 -13.35 -14.90
N ASP A 296 -0.50 -14.65 -14.92
CA ASP A 296 0.79 -15.19 -14.49
C ASP A 296 1.93 -14.62 -15.36
N GLU A 297 1.68 -14.33 -16.65
CA GLU A 297 2.65 -13.68 -17.54
C GLU A 297 3.00 -12.25 -17.11
N VAL A 298 2.02 -11.46 -16.63
CA VAL A 298 2.27 -10.10 -16.13
C VAL A 298 3.14 -10.15 -14.87
N VAL A 299 2.86 -11.10 -13.98
CA VAL A 299 3.64 -11.28 -12.74
C VAL A 299 5.06 -11.75 -13.06
N GLU A 300 5.23 -12.73 -13.93
CA GLU A 300 6.55 -13.23 -14.35
C GLU A 300 7.38 -12.13 -15.03
N ALA A 301 6.77 -11.28 -15.87
CA ALA A 301 7.45 -10.14 -16.46
C ALA A 301 7.95 -9.15 -15.39
N ALA A 302 7.18 -8.91 -14.33
CA ALA A 302 7.55 -8.01 -13.24
C ALA A 302 8.68 -8.57 -12.34
N LEU A 303 8.92 -9.89 -12.34
CA LEU A 303 10.07 -10.51 -11.66
C LEU A 303 11.39 -10.21 -12.39
N ALA A 304 11.35 -10.09 -13.72
CA ALA A 304 12.53 -9.86 -14.54
C ALA A 304 12.81 -8.38 -14.82
N GLU A 305 11.77 -7.56 -14.98
CA GLU A 305 11.90 -6.17 -15.42
C GLU A 305 11.59 -5.16 -14.31
N PRO A 306 12.51 -4.21 -14.02
CA PRO A 306 12.27 -3.19 -13.01
C PRO A 306 11.23 -2.14 -13.46
N PRO A 307 10.53 -1.46 -12.52
CA PRO A 307 9.57 -0.42 -12.84
C PRO A 307 10.18 0.70 -13.69
N THR A 308 9.55 1.02 -14.82
CA THR A 308 10.11 1.87 -15.88
C THR A 308 10.07 3.37 -15.56
N THR A 309 9.22 3.79 -14.62
CA THR A 309 8.94 5.20 -14.31
C THR A 309 9.74 5.76 -13.13
N THR A 310 10.67 4.99 -12.57
CA THR A 310 11.47 5.41 -11.41
C THR A 310 12.94 5.03 -11.57
N ARG A 311 13.79 5.53 -10.67
CA ARG A 311 15.21 5.15 -10.57
C ARG A 311 15.45 3.65 -10.39
N ALA A 312 14.42 2.88 -10.04
CA ALA A 312 14.52 1.43 -9.97
C ALA A 312 14.87 0.82 -11.33
N TRP A 313 14.46 1.46 -12.43
CA TRP A 313 14.76 1.01 -13.78
C TRP A 313 16.27 0.90 -14.00
N LEU A 314 17.01 2.01 -13.91
CA LEU A 314 18.46 1.99 -14.13
C LEU A 314 19.16 1.04 -13.15
N ARG A 315 18.76 1.05 -11.87
CA ARG A 315 19.35 0.17 -10.85
C ARG A 315 19.19 -1.30 -11.20
N GLY A 316 17.99 -1.72 -11.59
CA GLY A 316 17.73 -3.10 -11.98
C GLY A 316 18.50 -3.49 -13.23
N ARG A 317 18.48 -2.64 -14.26
CA ARG A 317 19.23 -2.90 -15.50
C ARG A 317 20.73 -3.00 -15.28
N LEU A 318 21.33 -2.12 -14.46
CA LEU A 318 22.76 -2.22 -14.15
C LEU A 318 23.13 -3.53 -13.44
N VAL A 319 22.28 -3.98 -12.51
CA VAL A 319 22.49 -5.27 -11.81
C VAL A 319 22.38 -6.45 -12.76
N SER A 320 21.40 -6.45 -13.67
CA SER A 320 21.15 -7.54 -14.60
C SER A 320 22.14 -7.58 -15.77
N ASP A 321 22.45 -6.43 -16.36
CA ASP A 321 23.17 -6.33 -17.64
C ASP A 321 24.70 -6.34 -17.44
N PHE A 322 25.21 -5.93 -16.27
CA PHE A 322 26.65 -5.82 -15.99
C PHE A 322 27.08 -6.60 -14.73
N PRO A 323 26.86 -7.93 -14.70
CA PRO A 323 27.28 -8.76 -13.57
C PRO A 323 28.80 -8.65 -13.38
N GLY A 324 29.25 -8.52 -12.13
CA GLY A 324 30.67 -8.36 -11.78
C GLY A 324 31.19 -6.92 -11.81
N GLN A 325 30.47 -5.96 -12.42
CA GLN A 325 30.80 -4.53 -12.37
C GLN A 325 29.95 -3.75 -11.35
N VAL A 326 28.97 -4.40 -10.73
CA VAL A 326 28.21 -3.85 -9.60
C VAL A 326 28.75 -4.42 -8.30
N VAL A 327 29.50 -3.61 -7.55
CA VAL A 327 30.12 -3.99 -6.27
C VAL A 327 29.07 -3.99 -5.15
N ALA A 328 28.20 -2.98 -5.13
CA ALA A 328 27.12 -2.86 -4.17
C ALA A 328 25.95 -2.05 -4.74
N ALA A 329 24.73 -2.43 -4.39
CA ALA A 329 23.51 -1.72 -4.78
C ALA A 329 22.67 -1.36 -3.55
N GLY A 330 22.33 -0.08 -3.40
CA GLY A 330 21.41 0.42 -2.40
C GLY A 330 20.29 1.26 -3.03
N TRP A 331 19.36 1.72 -2.20
CA TRP A 331 18.20 2.51 -2.68
C TRP A 331 18.58 3.90 -3.20
N HIS A 332 19.60 4.54 -2.62
CA HIS A 332 19.99 5.92 -2.94
C HIS A 332 21.39 6.03 -3.59
N SER A 333 22.09 4.90 -3.77
CA SER A 333 23.35 4.87 -4.51
C SER A 333 23.75 3.45 -4.91
N MET A 334 24.54 3.34 -5.97
CA MET A 334 25.26 2.12 -6.36
C MET A 334 26.76 2.36 -6.36
N VAL A 335 27.55 1.31 -6.12
CA VAL A 335 29.01 1.32 -6.26
C VAL A 335 29.35 0.42 -7.45
N LEU A 336 30.01 1.01 -8.44
CA LEU A 336 30.31 0.41 -9.73
C LEU A 336 31.83 0.27 -9.87
N GLU A 337 32.30 -0.90 -10.31
CA GLU A 337 33.71 -1.12 -10.67
C GLU A 337 33.95 -0.60 -12.09
N THR A 338 34.85 0.36 -12.23
CA THR A 338 35.13 1.09 -13.48
C THR A 338 36.56 0.87 -14.00
N GLY A 339 37.29 -0.09 -13.43
CA GLY A 339 38.64 -0.49 -13.83
C GLY A 339 39.20 -1.57 -12.92
N GLU A 340 40.50 -1.89 -12.99
CA GLU A 340 41.07 -2.96 -12.17
C GLU A 340 41.10 -2.65 -10.65
N ARG A 341 40.99 -1.36 -10.26
CA ARG A 341 40.96 -0.88 -8.87
C ARG A 341 40.23 0.46 -8.70
N ALA A 342 39.27 0.77 -9.55
CA ALA A 342 38.66 2.10 -9.62
C ALA A 342 37.15 2.01 -9.46
N GLN A 343 36.63 2.40 -8.30
CA GLN A 343 35.21 2.36 -8.03
C GLN A 343 34.59 3.76 -8.16
N ARG A 344 33.43 3.84 -8.83
CA ARG A 344 32.61 5.05 -8.88
C ARG A 344 31.31 4.82 -8.14
N ARG A 345 30.95 5.78 -7.28
CA ARG A 345 29.64 5.82 -6.64
C ARG A 345 28.67 6.58 -7.54
N LEU A 346 27.60 5.91 -7.97
CA LEU A 346 26.48 6.52 -8.68
C LEU A 346 25.40 6.93 -7.67
N PRO A 347 25.15 8.22 -7.43
CA PRO A 347 24.05 8.67 -6.61
C PRO A 347 22.72 8.40 -7.34
N LEU A 348 21.76 7.82 -6.64
CA LEU A 348 20.40 7.59 -7.11
C LEU A 348 19.44 8.38 -6.23
N THR A 349 19.75 9.64 -5.89
CA THR A 349 19.02 10.40 -4.87
C THR A 349 17.65 10.88 -5.35
N ASP A 350 17.48 11.21 -6.62
CA ASP A 350 16.18 11.57 -7.19
C ASP A 350 15.38 10.32 -7.60
N ILE A 351 14.21 10.14 -6.97
CA ILE A 351 13.32 8.99 -7.10
C ILE A 351 12.65 8.87 -8.48
N LEU A 352 12.37 10.02 -9.13
CA LEU A 352 11.70 10.08 -10.43
C LEU A 352 12.68 10.25 -11.59
N SER A 353 13.98 10.29 -11.29
CA SER A 353 15.05 10.27 -12.30
C SER A 353 15.38 8.84 -12.72
N PHE A 354 16.31 8.70 -13.68
CA PHE A 354 16.82 7.41 -14.16
C PHE A 354 15.73 6.41 -14.60
N THR A 355 14.66 6.95 -15.20
CA THR A 355 13.56 6.18 -15.80
C THR A 355 14.02 5.49 -17.08
N ARG A 356 13.23 4.53 -17.57
CA ARG A 356 13.45 3.90 -18.88
C ARG A 356 13.61 4.93 -19.98
N THR A 357 12.67 5.87 -20.07
CA THR A 357 12.70 6.94 -21.09
C THR A 357 13.98 7.76 -21.01
N ALA A 358 14.44 8.09 -19.79
CA ALA A 358 15.61 8.92 -19.60
C ALA A 358 16.94 8.17 -19.84
N THR A 359 16.99 6.86 -19.58
CA THR A 359 18.29 6.16 -19.46
C THR A 359 18.46 4.94 -20.36
N ALA A 360 17.40 4.40 -20.97
CA ALA A 360 17.52 3.33 -21.96
C ALA A 360 18.50 3.64 -23.12
N PRO A 361 18.56 4.87 -23.66
CA PRO A 361 19.56 5.19 -24.68
C PRO A 361 21.01 5.02 -24.21
N ALA A 362 21.29 5.27 -22.92
CA ALA A 362 22.64 5.14 -22.38
C ALA A 362 23.08 3.67 -22.24
N LEU A 363 22.15 2.76 -21.92
CA LEU A 363 22.44 1.33 -21.78
C LEU A 363 22.48 0.59 -23.11
N LYS A 364 21.77 1.09 -24.13
CA LYS A 364 21.66 0.42 -25.41
C LYS A 364 23.04 0.15 -26.02
N ASP A 365 23.36 -1.12 -26.23
CA ASP A 365 24.64 -1.58 -26.81
C ASP A 365 25.89 -1.14 -26.02
N ALA A 366 25.75 -0.75 -24.75
CA ALA A 366 26.89 -0.41 -23.91
C ALA A 366 27.65 -1.68 -23.50
N VAL A 367 28.98 -1.67 -23.63
CA VAL A 367 29.80 -2.87 -23.34
C VAL A 367 30.13 -3.03 -21.85
N ASP A 368 30.11 -1.93 -21.09
CA ASP A 368 30.46 -1.89 -19.67
C ASP A 368 29.80 -0.71 -18.94
N VAL A 369 29.93 -0.65 -17.61
CA VAL A 369 29.36 0.45 -16.82
C VAL A 369 30.08 1.78 -17.07
N VAL A 370 31.33 1.76 -17.55
CA VAL A 370 32.13 2.96 -17.84
C VAL A 370 31.50 3.71 -19.01
N GLU A 371 31.11 3.00 -20.06
CA GLU A 371 30.41 3.54 -21.21
C GLU A 371 29.03 4.09 -20.82
N VAL A 372 28.26 3.36 -20.01
CA VAL A 372 26.97 3.85 -19.51
C VAL A 372 27.15 5.16 -18.73
N LEU A 373 28.09 5.20 -17.79
CA LEU A 373 28.37 6.41 -17.00
C LEU A 373 28.84 7.57 -17.87
N THR A 374 29.66 7.30 -18.88
CA THR A 374 30.14 8.32 -19.83
C THR A 374 28.96 8.92 -20.60
N ARG A 375 28.03 8.08 -21.07
CA ARG A 375 26.83 8.53 -21.79
C ARG A 375 25.86 9.30 -20.89
N LEU A 376 25.75 8.92 -19.61
CA LEU A 376 24.87 9.60 -18.64
C LEU A 376 25.42 10.93 -18.12
N THR A 377 26.73 11.01 -17.90
CA THR A 377 27.37 12.17 -17.23
C THR A 377 28.14 13.07 -18.18
N GLY A 378 28.47 12.61 -19.38
CA GLY A 378 29.39 13.28 -20.30
C GLY A 378 30.86 13.15 -19.89
N GLU A 379 31.17 12.48 -18.78
CA GLU A 379 32.53 12.33 -18.23
C GLU A 379 32.97 10.87 -18.29
N ARG A 380 34.17 10.62 -18.84
CA ARG A 380 34.77 9.29 -18.83
C ARG A 380 35.40 9.01 -17.45
N PRO A 381 34.92 8.02 -16.69
CA PRO A 381 35.55 7.63 -15.43
C PRO A 381 37.03 7.25 -15.65
N GLY A 382 37.95 7.90 -14.93
CA GLY A 382 39.40 7.65 -15.05
C GLY A 382 40.20 8.69 -15.83
N ASP A 383 39.57 9.75 -16.36
CA ASP A 383 40.28 10.93 -16.88
C ASP A 383 40.54 11.93 -15.72
N PRO A 384 41.79 12.13 -15.26
CA PRO A 384 42.10 12.99 -14.10
C PRO A 384 41.86 14.50 -14.35
N GLY A 385 41.36 14.91 -15.52
CA GLY A 385 41.30 16.31 -15.95
C GLY A 385 40.07 17.14 -15.54
N ARG A 386 39.01 16.57 -14.98
CA ARG A 386 37.80 17.32 -14.55
C ARG A 386 37.14 16.70 -13.32
N ALA A 387 37.78 16.84 -12.17
CA ALA A 387 37.10 16.66 -10.90
C ALA A 387 36.58 18.02 -10.41
N ALA A 388 35.29 18.03 -10.07
CA ALA A 388 34.52 19.09 -9.42
C ALA A 388 33.98 20.20 -10.32
N GLU A 389 32.76 19.99 -10.85
CA GLU A 389 31.66 20.92 -10.59
C GLU A 389 30.30 20.21 -10.77
N ALA A 390 29.41 20.46 -9.82
CA ALA A 390 28.15 19.76 -9.63
C ALA A 390 27.18 19.97 -10.79
N VAL A 391 26.58 18.89 -11.30
CA VAL A 391 25.40 18.95 -12.16
C VAL A 391 24.21 18.38 -11.41
N THR A 392 23.55 19.24 -10.63
CA THR A 392 22.10 19.22 -10.49
C THR A 392 21.55 20.01 -11.67
N THR A 393 21.12 19.34 -12.72
CA THR A 393 20.41 19.97 -13.83
C THR A 393 19.05 20.46 -13.32
N SER A 394 18.98 21.75 -13.01
CA SER A 394 17.73 22.48 -12.76
C SER A 394 16.90 22.48 -14.04
N ALA A 395 15.72 21.88 -14.02
CA ALA A 395 14.69 22.13 -15.03
C ALA A 395 14.22 23.59 -14.88
N THR A 396 14.40 24.37 -15.93
CA THR A 396 14.01 25.78 -16.06
C THR A 396 12.50 25.98 -15.83
N LEU A 397 12.16 26.81 -14.85
CA LEU A 397 10.88 27.51 -14.75
C LEU A 397 10.90 28.69 -15.73
N SER A 398 10.10 28.61 -16.79
CA SER A 398 9.74 29.76 -17.62
C SER A 398 8.52 30.45 -17.00
N GLY A 399 8.68 31.73 -16.63
CA GLY A 399 7.61 32.58 -16.14
C GLY A 399 8.14 33.99 -15.93
N GLU A 400 8.23 34.76 -17.02
CA GLU A 400 8.53 36.20 -16.99
C GLU A 400 7.40 36.96 -16.27
N GLN A 401 7.80 37.81 -15.32
CA GLN A 401 7.00 38.94 -14.85
C GLN A 401 7.69 40.23 -15.33
N THR A 402 6.94 41.04 -16.05
CA THR A 402 7.01 42.50 -16.01
C THR A 402 5.62 43.02 -15.72
#